data_AF-A0A066RR80-F1
#
_entry.id   AF-A0A066RR80-F1
#
_cell.length_a   1.000
_cell.length_b   1.000
_cell.length_c   1.000
_cell.angle_alpha   90.00
_cell.angle_beta   90.00
_cell.angle_gamma   90.00
#
_symmetry.space_group_name_H-M   'P 1'
#
loop_
_entity.id
_entity.type
_entity.pdbx_description
1 polymer ?
#
loop_
_entity_poly.entity_id
_entity_poly.type
_entity_poly.pdbx_seq_one_letter_code
_entity_poly.pdbx_strand_id
1 'polypeptide(L)'
;MVNKKEMVTKSIQNVTGGREAVAAMLGMSVDSFNNHLYEKKGSRFFTVDELALIASLDNTPYVAEFFAMQTGHLVVEMPNVSDLDNVELFELQLKLNGVKGLLDKTISEALVDGKIDKVERKAITEIKRQYMAVFETSMNALDAVYGENV
;
A
#
# COMPACT_ATOMS: atom_id res chain seq x y z
N MET A 1 -10.71 -4.38 5.12
CA MET A 1 -9.85 -5.45 4.59
C MET A 1 -10.10 -5.47 3.10
N VAL A 2 -9.08 -5.11 2.31
CA VAL A 2 -9.22 -5.09 0.85
C VAL A 2 -9.44 -6.52 0.39
N ASN A 3 -10.56 -6.80 -0.27
CA ASN A 3 -10.78 -8.11 -0.87
C ASN A 3 -10.07 -8.17 -2.24
N LYS A 4 -9.87 -9.38 -2.78
CA LYS A 4 -9.13 -9.57 -4.04
C LYS A 4 -9.67 -8.76 -5.23
N LYS A 5 -10.98 -8.46 -5.27
CA LYS A 5 -11.59 -7.66 -6.36
C LYS A 5 -11.32 -6.16 -6.17
N GLU A 6 -11.39 -5.70 -4.93
CA GLU A 6 -11.06 -4.33 -4.56
C GLU A 6 -9.57 -4.04 -4.83
N MET A 7 -8.67 -4.99 -4.53
CA MET A 7 -7.24 -4.92 -4.87
C MET A 7 -7.06 -4.60 -6.36
N VAL A 8 -7.60 -5.41 -7.26
CA VAL A 8 -7.46 -5.18 -8.71
C VAL A 8 -8.08 -3.86 -9.13
N THR A 9 -9.25 -3.52 -8.60
CA THR A 9 -9.95 -2.29 -8.98
C THR A 9 -9.16 -1.05 -8.59
N LYS A 10 -8.49 -1.06 -7.42
CA LYS A 10 -7.62 0.03 -6.99
C LYS A 10 -6.32 0.09 -7.78
N SER A 11 -5.72 -1.06 -8.11
CA SER A 11 -4.48 -1.11 -8.90
C SER A 11 -4.60 -0.53 -10.30
N ILE A 12 -5.81 -0.56 -10.89
CA ILE A 12 -6.02 -0.05 -12.25
C ILE A 12 -6.67 1.34 -12.28
N GLN A 13 -6.91 1.95 -11.11
CA GLN A 13 -7.74 3.15 -11.01
C GLN A 13 -7.16 4.35 -11.77
N ASN A 14 -5.83 4.51 -11.79
CA ASN A 14 -5.16 5.62 -12.49
C ASN A 14 -4.56 5.22 -13.84
N VAL A 15 -4.70 3.95 -14.25
CA VAL A 15 -4.15 3.49 -15.54
C VAL A 15 -4.88 4.21 -16.66
N THR A 16 -4.14 4.91 -17.52
CA THR A 16 -4.71 5.59 -18.69
C THR A 16 -5.34 4.56 -19.62
N GLY A 17 -6.62 4.75 -19.98
CA GLY A 17 -7.39 3.78 -20.75
C GLY A 17 -8.01 2.65 -19.89
N GLY A 18 -7.86 2.70 -18.57
CA GLY A 18 -8.62 1.91 -17.61
C GLY A 18 -8.59 0.40 -17.86
N ARG A 19 -9.76 -0.24 -17.76
CA ARG A 19 -9.91 -1.70 -17.88
C ARG A 19 -9.59 -2.20 -19.28
N GLU A 20 -9.90 -1.41 -20.30
CA GLU A 20 -9.66 -1.72 -21.71
C GLU A 20 -8.16 -1.86 -21.97
N ALA A 21 -7.36 -0.90 -21.50
CA ALA A 21 -5.91 -0.93 -21.63
C ALA A 21 -5.30 -2.12 -20.87
N VAL A 22 -5.74 -2.34 -19.63
CA VAL A 22 -5.24 -3.44 -18.80
C VAL A 22 -5.57 -4.82 -19.42
N ALA A 23 -6.79 -5.00 -19.93
CA ALA A 23 -7.19 -6.24 -20.60
C ALA A 23 -6.33 -6.51 -21.85
N ALA A 24 -6.08 -5.48 -22.66
CA ALA A 24 -5.20 -5.59 -23.84
C ALA A 24 -3.76 -5.97 -23.44
N MET A 25 -3.22 -5.36 -22.39
CA MET A 25 -1.88 -5.69 -21.85
C MET A 25 -1.79 -7.13 -21.34
N LEU A 26 -2.87 -7.65 -20.76
CA LEU A 26 -2.98 -9.03 -20.32
C LEU A 26 -3.26 -10.01 -21.48
N GLY A 27 -3.34 -9.53 -22.72
CA GLY A 27 -3.59 -10.35 -23.90
C GLY A 27 -4.99 -10.96 -23.94
N MET A 28 -5.98 -10.31 -23.32
CA MET A 28 -7.35 -10.82 -23.22
C MET A 28 -8.40 -9.75 -23.58
N SER A 29 -9.64 -10.18 -23.85
CA SER A 29 -10.74 -9.25 -24.06
C SER A 29 -11.21 -8.61 -22.74
N VAL A 30 -11.85 -7.45 -22.82
CA VAL A 30 -12.47 -6.78 -21.65
C VAL A 30 -13.51 -7.67 -20.98
N ASP A 31 -14.26 -8.43 -21.76
CA ASP A 31 -15.19 -9.44 -21.25
C ASP A 31 -14.47 -10.54 -20.47
N SER A 32 -13.34 -11.03 -20.98
CA SER A 32 -12.51 -12.01 -20.28
C SER A 32 -11.96 -11.44 -18.98
N PHE A 33 -11.45 -10.21 -19.00
CA PHE A 33 -10.99 -9.50 -17.81
C PHE A 33 -12.09 -9.39 -16.75
N ASN A 34 -13.30 -8.98 -17.14
CA ASN A 34 -14.45 -8.92 -16.23
C ASN A 34 -14.84 -10.31 -15.72
N ASN A 35 -14.79 -11.35 -16.56
CA ASN A 35 -15.07 -12.71 -16.12
C ASN A 35 -14.03 -13.20 -15.10
N HIS A 36 -12.75 -12.87 -15.27
CA HIS A 36 -11.69 -13.18 -14.31
C HIS A 36 -11.87 -12.40 -13.01
N LEU A 37 -12.11 -11.08 -13.08
CA LEU A 37 -12.29 -10.20 -11.92
C LEU A 37 -13.50 -10.63 -11.05
N TYR A 38 -14.61 -11.01 -11.70
CA TYR A 38 -15.83 -11.40 -11.01
C TYR A 38 -15.99 -12.91 -10.84
N GLU A 39 -15.05 -13.72 -11.35
CA GLU A 39 -15.10 -15.20 -11.38
C GLU A 39 -16.41 -15.72 -12.00
N LYS A 40 -16.80 -15.15 -13.14
CA LYS A 40 -18.01 -15.50 -13.90
C LYS A 40 -17.69 -16.48 -15.01
N LYS A 41 -18.73 -17.19 -15.49
CA LYS A 41 -18.63 -18.13 -16.63
C LYS A 41 -17.54 -19.20 -16.44
N GLY A 42 -17.32 -19.66 -15.20
CA GLY A 42 -16.28 -20.65 -14.88
C GLY A 42 -14.84 -20.13 -15.01
N SER A 43 -14.65 -18.81 -15.15
CA SER A 43 -13.32 -18.21 -15.24
C SER A 43 -12.65 -18.18 -13.87
N ARG A 44 -11.35 -18.50 -13.83
CA ARG A 44 -10.51 -18.33 -12.64
C ARG A 44 -10.26 -16.85 -12.35
N PHE A 45 -9.84 -16.55 -11.12
CA PHE A 45 -9.25 -15.25 -10.82
C PHE A 45 -7.88 -15.09 -11.51
N PHE A 46 -7.32 -13.89 -11.48
CA PHE A 46 -6.02 -13.59 -12.07
C PHE A 46 -4.89 -14.46 -11.46
N THR A 47 -3.92 -14.87 -12.28
CA THR A 47 -2.69 -15.55 -11.81
C THR A 47 -1.77 -14.54 -11.12
N VAL A 48 -0.75 -15.04 -10.42
CA VAL A 48 0.28 -14.19 -9.80
C VAL A 48 0.98 -13.33 -10.86
N ASP A 49 1.31 -13.89 -12.03
CA ASP A 49 1.95 -13.14 -13.12
C ASP A 49 1.05 -12.03 -13.68
N GLU A 50 -0.25 -12.32 -13.84
CA GLU A 50 -1.24 -11.32 -14.28
C GLU A 50 -1.40 -10.20 -13.23
N LEU A 51 -1.40 -10.55 -11.94
CA LEU A 51 -1.46 -9.58 -10.85
C LEU A 51 -0.18 -8.72 -10.76
N ALA A 52 0.98 -9.32 -10.96
CA ALA A 52 2.25 -8.60 -11.01
C ALA A 52 2.28 -7.61 -12.19
N LEU A 53 1.81 -8.03 -13.37
CA LEU A 53 1.69 -7.15 -14.52
C LEU A 53 0.72 -6.00 -14.23
N ILE A 54 -0.47 -6.28 -13.67
CA ILE A 54 -1.44 -5.26 -13.26
C ILE A 54 -0.81 -4.24 -12.32
N ALA A 55 -0.04 -4.68 -11.31
CA ALA A 55 0.61 -3.80 -10.36
C ALA A 55 1.67 -2.89 -11.01
N SER A 56 2.43 -3.41 -11.98
CA SER A 56 3.50 -2.67 -12.67
C SER A 56 3.03 -1.56 -13.61
N LEU A 57 1.74 -1.52 -13.98
CA LEU A 57 1.23 -0.51 -14.93
C LEU A 57 1.23 0.92 -14.35
N ASP A 58 1.04 1.03 -13.04
CA ASP A 58 1.01 2.31 -12.30
C ASP A 58 1.81 2.21 -10.98
N ASN A 59 2.69 1.20 -10.87
CA ASN A 59 3.51 0.90 -9.69
C ASN A 59 2.74 0.94 -8.34
N THR A 60 1.48 0.47 -8.34
CA THR A 60 0.62 0.55 -7.14
C THR A 60 0.95 -0.54 -6.12
N PRO A 61 0.86 -0.25 -4.80
CA PRO A 61 1.21 -1.22 -3.76
C PRO A 61 0.12 -2.24 -3.47
N TYR A 62 -1.10 -2.08 -3.99
CA TYR A 62 -2.29 -2.82 -3.54
C TYR A 62 -2.18 -4.34 -3.68
N VAL A 63 -1.48 -4.84 -4.71
CA VAL A 63 -1.25 -6.28 -4.90
C VAL A 63 -0.31 -6.80 -3.80
N ALA A 64 0.79 -6.11 -3.53
CA ALA A 64 1.71 -6.47 -2.47
C ALA A 64 1.04 -6.40 -1.09
N GLU A 65 0.30 -5.32 -0.82
CA GLU A 65 -0.45 -5.13 0.43
C GLU A 65 -1.47 -6.23 0.66
N PHE A 66 -2.17 -6.67 -0.40
CA PHE A 66 -3.15 -7.73 -0.30
C PHE A 66 -2.52 -9.01 0.27
N PHE A 67 -1.38 -9.45 -0.27
CA PHE A 67 -0.68 -10.66 0.21
C PHE A 67 -0.05 -10.45 1.60
N ALA A 68 0.57 -9.30 1.84
CA ALA A 68 1.16 -8.98 3.14
C ALA A 68 0.12 -8.99 4.26
N MET A 69 -1.07 -8.43 4.02
CA MET A 69 -2.15 -8.40 5.00
C MET A 69 -2.69 -9.80 5.37
N GLN A 70 -2.67 -10.76 4.44
CA GLN A 70 -3.10 -12.15 4.74
C GLN A 70 -2.14 -12.86 5.71
N THR A 71 -0.88 -12.42 5.76
CA THR A 71 0.19 -13.05 6.53
C THR A 71 0.65 -12.20 7.72
N GLY A 72 0.03 -11.04 7.95
CA GLY A 72 0.38 -10.15 9.05
C GLY A 72 1.61 -9.27 8.82
N HIS A 73 2.01 -9.06 7.57
CA HIS A 73 3.14 -8.21 7.19
C HIS A 73 2.71 -6.81 6.75
N LEU A 74 3.69 -5.92 6.61
CA LEU A 74 3.53 -4.57 6.09
C LEU A 74 4.37 -4.40 4.83
N VAL A 75 3.83 -3.65 3.88
CA VAL A 75 4.54 -3.19 2.69
C VAL A 75 4.94 -1.75 2.93
N VAL A 76 6.22 -1.46 2.72
CA VAL A 76 6.78 -0.11 2.83
C VAL A 76 7.36 0.25 1.48
N GLU A 77 7.06 1.46 1.01
CA GLU A 77 7.63 1.99 -0.21
C GLU A 77 9.10 2.38 0.02
N MET A 78 9.96 1.92 -0.89
CA MET A 78 11.37 2.29 -0.88
C MET A 78 11.52 3.72 -1.40
N PRO A 79 12.27 4.60 -0.70
CA PRO A 79 12.50 5.94 -1.19
C PRO A 79 13.35 5.92 -2.47
N ASN A 80 13.06 6.83 -3.40
CA ASN A 80 13.90 7.04 -4.56
C ASN A 80 15.14 7.85 -4.15
N VAL A 81 16.30 7.19 -4.12
CA VAL A 81 17.59 7.78 -3.74
C VAL A 81 17.95 9.01 -4.59
N SER A 82 17.48 9.04 -5.84
CA SER A 82 17.75 10.11 -6.80
C SER A 82 17.11 11.45 -6.42
N ASP A 83 16.02 11.40 -5.66
CA ASP A 83 15.20 12.57 -5.34
C ASP A 83 15.56 13.16 -3.95
N LEU A 84 16.24 12.38 -3.09
CA LEU A 84 16.51 12.74 -1.70
C LEU A 84 17.52 13.88 -1.51
N ASP A 85 17.08 14.99 -0.92
CA ASP A 85 17.93 16.05 -0.37
C ASP A 85 17.81 16.20 1.17
N ASN A 86 18.66 17.03 1.79
CA ASN A 86 18.62 17.27 3.24
C ASN A 86 17.33 17.95 3.73
N VAL A 87 16.63 18.70 2.87
CA VAL A 87 15.35 19.34 3.19
C VAL A 87 14.25 18.28 3.25
N GLU A 88 14.27 17.32 2.33
CA GLU A 88 13.35 16.18 2.32
C GLU A 88 13.52 15.28 3.55
N LEU A 89 14.74 15.10 4.05
CA LEU A 89 14.97 14.39 5.33
C LEU A 89 14.31 15.09 6.52
N PHE A 90 14.38 16.42 6.58
CA PHE A 90 13.72 17.19 7.64
C PHE A 90 12.19 17.09 7.52
N GLU A 91 11.64 17.17 6.31
CA GLU A 91 10.21 17.00 6.07
C GLU A 91 9.72 15.60 6.45
N LEU A 92 10.49 14.55 6.14
CA LEU A 92 10.22 13.18 6.56
C LEU A 92 10.19 13.05 8.08
N GLN A 93 11.14 13.67 8.78
CA GLN A 93 11.18 13.66 10.25
C GLN A 93 9.98 14.41 10.85
N LEU A 94 9.60 15.55 10.26
CA LEU A 94 8.43 16.31 10.68
C LEU A 94 7.14 15.50 10.48
N LYS A 95 7.01 14.82 9.34
CA LYS A 95 5.90 13.91 9.03
C LYS A 95 5.85 12.75 10.04
N LEU A 96 6.99 12.12 10.32
CA LEU A 96 7.10 11.04 11.31
C LEU A 96 6.59 11.48 12.69
N ASN A 97 7.04 12.65 13.15
CA ASN A 97 6.60 13.24 14.42
C ASN A 97 5.10 13.55 14.42
N GLY A 98 4.56 14.06 13.31
CA GLY A 98 3.13 14.32 13.15
C GLY A 98 2.29 13.04 13.26
N VAL A 99 2.68 11.97 12.55
CA VAL A 99 1.98 10.68 12.59
C VAL A 99 2.10 10.03 13.97
N LYS A 100 3.27 10.12 14.61
CA LYS A 100 3.46 9.68 16.01
C LYS A 100 2.52 10.42 16.97
N GLY A 101 2.45 11.75 16.87
CA GLY A 101 1.57 12.55 17.71
C GLY A 101 0.09 12.20 17.52
N LEU A 102 -0.33 11.95 16.27
CA LEU A 102 -1.68 11.46 15.98
C LEU A 102 -1.93 10.08 16.59
N LEU A 103 -0.98 9.14 16.47
CA LEU A 103 -1.07 7.82 17.07
C LEU A 103 -1.25 7.90 18.59
N ASP A 104 -0.40 8.68 19.26
CA ASP A 104 -0.41 8.83 20.71
C ASP A 104 -1.73 9.47 21.18
N LYS A 105 -2.25 10.45 20.43
CA LYS A 105 -3.56 11.04 20.68
C LYS A 105 -4.69 10.01 20.54
N THR A 106 -4.72 9.24 19.45
CA THR A 106 -5.76 8.22 19.24
C THR A 106 -5.73 7.13 20.31
N ILE A 107 -4.53 6.71 20.75
CA ILE A 107 -4.39 5.77 21.86
C ILE A 107 -4.91 6.41 23.15
N SER A 108 -4.57 7.67 23.44
CA SER A 108 -5.05 8.37 24.63
C SER A 108 -6.58 8.50 24.65
N GLU A 109 -7.20 8.79 23.51
CA GLU A 109 -8.67 8.89 23.38
C GLU A 109 -9.35 7.53 23.58
N ALA A 110 -8.79 6.46 22.99
CA ALA A 110 -9.31 5.09 23.13
C ALA A 110 -9.10 4.46 24.52
N LEU A 111 -8.30 5.08 25.38
CA LEU A 111 -8.07 4.60 26.75
C LEU A 111 -8.95 5.29 27.79
N VAL A 112 -9.74 6.30 27.40
CA VAL A 112 -10.58 7.10 28.31
C VAL A 112 -11.59 6.23 29.07
N ASP A 113 -12.18 5.23 28.42
CA ASP A 113 -13.14 4.31 29.03
C ASP A 113 -12.47 3.04 29.62
N GLY A 114 -11.14 2.97 29.53
CA GLY A 114 -10.32 1.84 29.97
C GLY A 114 -10.38 0.60 29.08
N LYS A 115 -11.01 0.65 27.89
CA LYS A 115 -11.18 -0.51 27.00
C LYS A 115 -11.08 -0.13 25.53
N ILE A 116 -10.12 -0.74 24.84
CA ILE A 116 -10.02 -0.59 23.39
C ILE A 116 -11.02 -1.51 22.67
N ASP A 117 -12.02 -0.90 22.04
CA ASP A 117 -13.02 -1.58 21.24
C ASP A 117 -12.50 -2.01 19.85
N LYS A 118 -13.37 -2.60 19.01
CA LYS A 118 -12.97 -3.06 17.66
C LYS A 118 -12.72 -1.91 16.68
N VAL A 119 -13.47 -0.82 16.78
CA VAL A 119 -13.37 0.37 15.93
C VAL A 119 -12.09 1.13 16.26
N GLU A 120 -11.83 1.35 17.54
CA GLU A 120 -10.62 1.99 18.06
C GLU A 120 -9.38 1.16 17.73
N ARG A 121 -9.43 -0.16 17.95
CA ARG A 121 -8.31 -1.05 17.56
C ARG A 121 -8.00 -0.93 16.08
N LYS A 122 -9.02 -0.81 15.23
CA LYS A 122 -8.83 -0.63 13.79
C LYS A 122 -8.19 0.72 13.47
N ALA A 123 -8.66 1.80 14.10
CA ALA A 123 -8.09 3.14 13.93
C ALA A 123 -6.63 3.20 14.38
N ILE A 124 -6.32 2.68 15.58
CA ILE A 124 -4.95 2.59 16.11
C ILE A 124 -4.08 1.76 15.18
N THR A 125 -4.57 0.62 14.69
CA THR A 125 -3.81 -0.24 13.77
C THR A 125 -3.49 0.50 12.48
N GLU A 126 -4.44 1.23 11.92
CA GLU A 126 -4.24 1.99 10.68
C GLU A 126 -3.17 3.07 10.84
N ILE A 127 -3.27 3.89 11.89
CA ILE A 127 -2.30 4.95 12.15
C ILE A 127 -0.93 4.36 12.51
N LYS A 128 -0.90 3.26 13.27
CA LYS A 128 0.34 2.54 13.58
C LYS A 128 1.05 2.04 12.31
N ARG A 129 0.29 1.54 11.33
CA ARG A 129 0.85 1.12 10.04
C ARG A 129 1.46 2.29 9.28
N GLN A 130 0.76 3.42 9.24
CA GLN A 130 1.29 4.64 8.63
C GLN A 130 2.57 5.12 9.34
N TYR A 131 2.59 5.09 10.67
CA TYR A 131 3.78 5.43 11.45
C TYR A 131 4.97 4.51 11.11
N MET A 132 4.74 3.20 11.07
CA MET A 132 5.78 2.22 10.72
C MET A 132 6.30 2.40 9.29
N ALA A 133 5.41 2.67 8.33
CA ALA A 133 5.81 2.93 6.96
C ALA A 133 6.66 4.20 6.84
N VAL A 134 6.21 5.33 7.43
CA VAL A 134 6.98 6.58 7.41
C VAL A 134 8.32 6.41 8.13
N PHE A 135 8.33 5.71 9.27
CA PHE A 135 9.57 5.45 10.00
C PHE A 135 10.58 4.69 9.14
N GLU A 136 10.14 3.60 8.51
CA GLU A 136 11.00 2.77 7.67
C GLU A 136 11.47 3.54 6.42
N THR A 137 10.59 4.32 5.78
CA THR A 137 11.00 5.23 4.69
C THR A 137 12.03 6.25 5.16
N SER A 138 11.87 6.84 6.35
CA SER A 138 12.87 7.75 6.94
C SER A 138 14.20 7.04 7.20
N MET A 139 14.20 5.80 7.67
CA MET A 139 15.43 5.02 7.89
C MET A 139 16.13 4.72 6.57
N ASN A 140 15.39 4.30 5.55
CA ASN A 140 15.94 4.05 4.22
C ASN A 140 16.49 5.34 3.59
N ALA A 141 15.83 6.48 3.81
CA ALA A 141 16.31 7.77 3.31
C ALA A 141 17.61 8.22 4.01
N LEU A 142 17.72 7.99 5.32
CA LEU A 142 18.95 8.24 6.06
C LEU A 142 20.11 7.37 5.56
N ASP A 143 19.86 6.08 5.35
CA ASP A 143 20.86 5.16 4.80
C ASP A 143 21.25 5.53 3.36
N ALA A 144 20.29 5.95 2.54
CA ALA A 144 20.56 6.42 1.19
C ALA A 144 21.44 7.67 1.12
N VAL A 145 21.31 8.60 2.08
CA VAL A 145 22.06 9.87 2.09
C VAL A 145 23.40 9.76 2.81
N TYR A 146 23.46 8.99 3.90
CA TYR A 146 24.63 8.90 4.79
C TYR A 146 25.31 7.54 4.82
N GLY A 147 24.73 6.53 4.16
CA GLY A 147 25.30 5.20 4.07
C GLY A 147 26.64 5.21 3.33
N GLU A 148 27.59 4.41 3.82
CA GLU A 148 28.84 4.20 3.11
C GLU A 148 28.58 3.39 1.84
N ASN A 149 29.13 3.85 0.70
CA ASN A 149 29.14 3.03 -0.51
C ASN A 149 30.09 1.85 -0.29
N VAL A 150 29.55 0.67 0.00
CA VAL A 150 30.30 -0.60 0.09
C VAL A 150 30.24 -1.34 -1.24
#